data_AF-A0A1I7IZB1-F1
#
_entry.id   AF-A0A1I7IZB1-F1
#
_cell.length_a   1.000
_cell.length_b   1.000
_cell.length_c   1.000
_cell.angle_alpha   90.00
_cell.angle_beta   90.00
_cell.angle_gamma   90.00
#
_symmetry.space_group_name_H-M   'P 1'
#
loop_
_entity.id
_entity.type
_entity.pdbx_description
1 polymer ?
#
loop_
_entity_poly.entity_id
_entity_poly.type
_entity_poly.pdbx_seq_one_letter_code
_entity_poly.pdbx_strand_id
1 'polypeptide(L)'
;MEDDWKIFAARIDAILPTLATKGDLEALRADVARWTVATVIGLFIGFAGLFVAMGNILRPVSPPAAQPQQPIIIYLPAPPPQQPQQPQQK
;
A
#
# COMPACT_ATOMS: atom_id res chain seq x y z
N MET A 1 -36.38 18.42 -59.88
CA MET A 1 -36.63 19.34 -58.75
C MET A 1 -37.39 18.62 -57.64
N GLU A 2 -38.62 18.14 -57.87
CA GLU A 2 -39.41 17.45 -56.83
C GLU A 2 -38.81 16.12 -56.37
N ASP A 3 -38.24 15.34 -57.30
CA ASP A 3 -37.64 14.04 -56.98
C ASP A 3 -36.31 14.19 -56.24
N ASP A 4 -35.51 15.19 -56.61
CA ASP A 4 -34.26 15.54 -55.93
C ASP A 4 -34.51 15.92 -54.47
N TRP A 5 -35.59 16.69 -54.23
CA TRP A 5 -36.04 17.04 -52.88
C TRP A 5 -36.44 15.82 -52.06
N LYS A 6 -37.21 14.89 -52.63
CA LYS A 6 -37.62 13.65 -51.95
C LYS A 6 -36.43 12.75 -51.60
N ILE A 7 -35.47 12.63 -52.51
CA ILE A 7 -34.24 11.85 -52.29
C ILE A 7 -33.42 12.48 -51.15
N PHE A 8 -33.31 13.81 -51.13
CA PHE A 8 -32.63 14.53 -50.05
C PHE A 8 -33.33 14.34 -48.71
N ALA A 9 -34.66 14.53 -48.65
CA ALA A 9 -35.45 14.35 -47.43
C ALA A 9 -35.32 12.93 -46.86
N ALA A 10 -35.45 11.92 -47.72
CA ALA A 10 -35.28 10.52 -47.32
C ALA A 10 -33.89 10.22 -46.75
N ARG A 11 -32.84 10.84 -47.30
CA ARG A 11 -31.48 10.71 -46.78
C ARG A 11 -31.32 11.37 -45.41
N ILE A 12 -31.90 12.55 -45.21
CA ILE A 12 -31.87 13.25 -43.92
C ILE A 12 -32.63 12.47 -42.85
N ASP A 13 -33.83 11.98 -43.16
CA ASP A 13 -34.62 11.15 -42.24
C ASP A 13 -33.91 9.85 -41.86
N ALA A 14 -33.14 9.26 -42.78
CA ALA A 14 -32.33 8.09 -42.50
C ALA A 14 -31.14 8.39 -41.56
N ILE A 15 -30.59 9.61 -41.59
CA ILE A 15 -29.39 9.99 -40.84
C ILE A 15 -29.73 10.59 -39.47
N LEU A 16 -30.80 11.40 -39.37
CA LEU A 16 -31.23 12.06 -38.14
C LEU A 16 -31.26 11.17 -36.89
N PRO A 17 -31.84 9.95 -36.90
CA PRO A 17 -31.86 9.09 -35.72
C PRO A 17 -30.50 8.47 -35.38
N THR A 18 -29.51 8.55 -36.27
CA THR A 18 -28.15 8.04 -36.04
C THR A 18 -27.22 9.10 -35.42
N LEU A 19 -27.64 10.36 -35.42
CA LEU A 19 -26.88 11.46 -34.84
C LEU A 19 -27.14 11.53 -33.34
N ALA A 20 -26.06 11.68 -32.57
CA ALA A 20 -26.17 11.92 -31.14
C ALA A 20 -26.95 13.23 -30.90
N THR A 21 -28.05 13.13 -30.16
CA THR A 21 -28.83 14.29 -29.77
C THR A 21 -28.21 14.97 -28.55
N LYS A 22 -28.62 16.20 -28.26
CA LYS A 22 -28.22 16.89 -27.02
C LYS A 22 -28.66 16.12 -25.77
N GLY A 23 -29.76 15.38 -25.85
CA GLY A 23 -30.24 14.53 -24.75
C GLY A 23 -29.31 13.34 -24.49
N ASP A 24 -28.81 12.69 -25.54
CA ASP A 24 -27.85 11.58 -25.41
C ASP A 24 -26.55 12.05 -24.75
N LEU A 25 -26.09 13.26 -25.11
CA LEU A 25 -24.88 13.83 -24.52
C LEU A 25 -25.05 14.18 -23.04
N GLU A 26 -26.23 14.66 -22.63
CA GLU A 26 -26.52 14.97 -21.23
C GLU A 26 -26.55 13.69 -20.38
N ALA A 27 -27.22 12.64 -20.88
CA ALA A 27 -27.23 11.33 -20.23
C ALA A 27 -25.82 10.76 -20.12
N LEU A 28 -25.03 10.81 -21.20
CA LEU A 28 -23.64 10.36 -21.21
C LEU A 28 -22.77 11.16 -20.24
N ARG A 29 -22.93 12.49 -20.17
CA ARG A 29 -22.18 13.34 -19.25
C ARG A 29 -22.41 12.94 -17.80
N ALA A 30 -23.67 12.69 -17.43
CA ALA A 30 -24.02 12.26 -16.08
C ALA A 30 -23.36 10.92 -15.73
N ASP A 31 -23.38 9.96 -16.66
CA ASP A 31 -22.79 8.64 -16.44
C ASP A 31 -21.26 8.70 -16.37
N VAL A 32 -20.61 9.44 -17.27
CA VAL A 32 -19.15 9.66 -17.24
C VAL A 32 -18.72 10.33 -15.94
N ALA A 33 -19.45 11.33 -15.47
CA ALA A 33 -19.15 11.99 -14.21
C ALA A 33 -19.27 11.01 -13.03
N ARG A 34 -20.34 10.20 -13.00
CA ARG A 34 -20.54 9.18 -11.97
C ARG A 34 -19.42 8.14 -11.96
N TRP A 35 -19.06 7.59 -13.12
CA TRP A 35 -17.99 6.60 -13.24
C TRP A 35 -16.63 7.18 -12.87
N THR A 36 -16.36 8.41 -13.28
CA THR A 36 -15.12 9.12 -12.95
C THR A 36 -15.01 9.34 -11.45
N VAL A 37 -16.07 9.77 -10.78
CA VAL A 37 -16.08 9.94 -9.32
C VAL A 37 -15.85 8.59 -8.63
N ALA A 38 -16.49 7.52 -9.09
CA ALA A 38 -16.30 6.19 -8.53
C ALA A 38 -14.85 5.68 -8.66
N THR A 39 -14.22 5.83 -9.83
CA THR A 39 -12.83 5.40 -10.03
C THR A 39 -11.85 6.27 -9.25
N VAL A 40 -12.08 7.57 -9.16
CA VAL A 40 -11.28 8.48 -8.34
C VAL A 40 -11.35 8.07 -6.88
N ILE A 41 -12.54 7.82 -6.33
CA ILE A 41 -12.69 7.35 -4.94
C ILE A 41 -11.96 6.01 -4.74
N GLY A 42 -12.14 5.04 -5.65
CA GLY A 42 -11.45 3.76 -5.61
C GLY A 42 -9.92 3.91 -5.63
N LEU A 43 -9.41 4.84 -6.44
CA LEU A 43 -7.99 5.17 -6.53
C LEU A 43 -7.47 5.75 -5.21
N PHE A 44 -8.21 6.69 -4.61
CA PHE A 44 -7.85 7.27 -3.31
C PHE A 44 -7.88 6.23 -2.19
N ILE A 45 -8.88 5.35 -2.14
CA ILE A 45 -8.94 4.26 -1.15
C ILE A 45 -7.79 3.28 -1.37
N GLY A 46 -7.53 2.89 -2.62
CA GLY A 46 -6.44 1.99 -2.99
C GLY A 46 -5.07 2.55 -2.62
N PHE A 47 -4.79 3.80 -2.95
CA PHE A 47 -3.55 4.48 -2.57
C PHE A 47 -3.44 4.73 -1.06
N ALA A 48 -4.53 5.09 -0.38
CA ALA A 48 -4.53 5.25 1.07
C ALA A 48 -4.20 3.91 1.76
N GLY A 49 -4.79 2.81 1.31
CA GLY A 49 -4.49 1.47 1.79
C GLY A 49 -3.03 1.08 1.54
N LEU A 50 -2.51 1.33 0.33
CA LEU A 50 -1.11 1.08 -0.03
C LEU A 50 -0.15 1.89 0.85
N PHE A 51 -0.46 3.17 1.11
CA PHE A 51 0.35 4.03 1.96
C PHE A 51 0.41 3.51 3.40
N VAL A 52 -0.73 3.10 3.97
CA VAL A 52 -0.79 2.48 5.31
C VAL A 52 -0.01 1.16 5.35
N ALA A 53 -0.17 0.32 4.34
CA ALA A 53 0.56 -0.94 4.25
C ALA A 53 2.08 -0.72 4.20
N MET A 54 2.54 0.22 3.36
CA MET A 54 3.95 0.59 3.28
C MET A 54 4.47 1.15 4.62
N GLY A 55 3.68 1.99 5.29
CA GLY A 55 4.00 2.49 6.62
C GLY A 55 4.17 1.38 7.66
N ASN A 56 3.37 0.31 7.59
CA ASN A 56 3.50 -0.83 8.49
C ASN A 56 4.65 -1.78 8.12
N ILE A 57 4.98 -1.94 6.83
CA ILE A 57 6.13 -2.75 6.37
C ILE A 57 7.45 -2.10 6.76
N LEU A 58 7.53 -0.77 6.69
CA LEU A 58 8.74 -0.02 7.04
C LEU A 58 8.92 0.16 8.56
N ARG A 59 7.94 -0.21 9.39
CA ARG A 59 8.12 -0.19 10.83
C ARG A 59 9.11 -1.29 11.24
N PRO A 60 10.18 -0.95 11.96
CA PRO A 60 11.11 -1.95 12.46
C PRO A 60 10.34 -2.93 13.36
N VAL A 61 10.31 -4.21 12.96
CA VAL A 61 9.88 -5.28 13.86
C VAL A 61 10.89 -5.30 14.99
N SER A 62 10.47 -4.85 16.18
CA SER A 62 11.29 -4.98 17.38
C SER A 62 11.56 -6.47 17.59
N PRO A 63 12.82 -6.94 17.63
CA PRO A 63 13.11 -8.33 17.92
C PRO A 63 12.51 -8.67 19.29
N PRO A 64 12.02 -9.91 19.49
CA PRO A 64 11.54 -10.35 20.80
C PRO A 64 12.63 -10.06 21.83
N ALA A 65 12.25 -9.40 22.91
CA ALA A 65 13.17 -8.96 23.95
C ALA A 65 14.10 -10.12 24.33
N ALA A 66 15.39 -9.92 24.10
CA ALA A 66 16.40 -10.88 24.54
C ALA A 66 16.26 -11.02 26.05
N GLN A 67 15.81 -12.19 26.51
CA GLN A 67 15.87 -12.52 27.91
C GLN A 67 17.33 -12.39 28.36
N PRO A 68 17.62 -11.66 29.45
CA PRO A 68 18.99 -11.52 29.91
C PRO A 68 19.50 -12.91 30.31
N GLN A 69 20.41 -13.47 29.50
CA GLN A 69 21.20 -14.63 29.89
C GLN A 69 22.04 -14.21 31.09
N GLN A 70 21.65 -14.69 32.26
CA GLN A 70 22.38 -14.44 33.50
C GLN A 70 23.73 -15.16 33.39
N PRO A 71 24.86 -14.46 33.57
CA PRO A 71 26.18 -15.06 33.45
C PRO A 71 26.38 -16.09 34.57
N ILE A 72 26.66 -17.33 34.17
CA ILE A 72 27.11 -18.40 35.08
C ILE A 72 28.50 -18.02 35.60
N ILE A 73 28.59 -17.79 36.91
CA ILE A 73 29.86 -17.53 37.60
C ILE A 73 30.49 -18.88 37.94
N ILE A 74 31.56 -19.24 37.24
CA ILE A 74 32.38 -20.41 37.55
C ILE A 74 33.45 -19.95 38.55
N TYR A 75 33.30 -20.34 39.81
CA TYR A 75 34.29 -20.09 40.85
C TYR A 75 35.44 -21.09 40.72
N LEU A 76 36.64 -20.63 40.35
CA LEU A 76 37.85 -21.45 40.43
C LEU A 76 38.44 -21.35 41.86
N PRO A 77 38.78 -22.48 42.52
CA PRO A 77 39.47 -22.47 43.79
C PRO A 77 40.88 -21.88 43.67
N ALA A 78 41.22 -20.93 44.55
CA ALA A 78 42.55 -20.34 44.62
C ALA A 78 43.59 -21.31 45.24
N PRO A 79 44.85 -21.36 44.73
CA PRO A 79 45.89 -22.21 45.29
C PRO A 79 46.34 -21.72 46.69
N PRO A 80 46.72 -22.65 47.59
CA PRO A 80 47.07 -22.31 48.97
C PRO A 80 48.39 -21.53 49.06
N PRO A 81 48.49 -20.53 49.96
CA PRO A 81 49.69 -19.76 50.18
C PRO A 81 50.77 -20.61 50.88
N GLN A 82 51.97 -20.60 50.29
CA GLN A 82 53.17 -21.19 50.88
C GLN A 82 53.59 -20.37 52.11
N GLN A 83 53.62 -21.01 53.29
CA GLN A 83 54.17 -20.43 54.49
C GLN A 83 55.71 -20.36 54.42
N PRO A 84 56.34 -19.25 54.85
CA PRO A 84 57.80 -19.13 54.88
C PRO A 84 58.40 -20.06 55.94
N GLN A 85 59.41 -20.83 55.56
CA GLN A 85 60.27 -21.60 56.47
C GLN A 85 60.97 -20.65 57.45
N GLN A 86 60.70 -20.82 58.74
CA GLN A 86 61.54 -20.24 59.80
C GLN A 86 62.72 -21.19 60.07
N PRO A 87 63.96 -20.68 60.14
CA PRO A 87 65.14 -21.50 60.42
C PRO A 87 65.15 -21.92 61.90
N GLN A 88 65.10 -23.23 62.14
CA GLN A 88 65.20 -23.83 63.47
C GLN A 88 66.65 -23.69 63.97
N GLN A 89 66.85 -23.00 65.09
CA GLN A 89 68.15 -22.77 65.71
C GLN A 89 68.21 -23.45 67.09
N LYS A 90 69.11 -24.44 67.17
CA LYS A 90 69.77 -25.05 68.35
C LYS A 90 69.00 -26.04 69.22
#